data_AF-A0ABD5WH12-F1
#
_entry.id   AF-A0ABD5WH12-F1
#
_cell.length_a   1.000
_cell.length_b   1.000
_cell.length_c   1.000
_cell.angle_alpha   90.00
_cell.angle_beta   90.00
_cell.angle_gamma   90.00
#
_symmetry.space_group_name_H-M   'P 1'
#
loop_
_entity.id
_entity.type
_entity.pdbx_description
1 polymer ?
#
loop_
_entity_poly.entity_id
_entity_poly.type
_entity_poly.pdbx_seq_one_letter_code
_entity_poly.pdbx_strand_id
1 'polypeptide(L)'
;MDHSTLERLTYIKSVHQQADALSQESWPQSTTAILLYHDAVELFFQCKLETEGESEPYRFMDNFSKIHNEFGITLEYKDGIKRLNNTRNELKHRSLRPEQDEIATIRVLVNDFFEANTPLLFDIAYDQISMAALIEFEAARAKLREAEHALADERYGDGICAVAAAYLRMNNEFEKYVTHQLDHTPYPTLMNEQWVDTIDGSIDELLLILQQNSSQLNENVEKEIADIIAGLHIPEQAIREVYQILRIMTLGIDYGKYIRFNSITPNVSEDGALREINGAIPEVSEEELQFCIDFVIEVGQELQQSNVDLSLDLELNHTPLDEF
;
A
#
# COMPACT_ATOMS: atom_id res chain seq x y z
N MET A 1 -9.09 16.76 -17.81
CA MET A 1 -8.80 16.98 -16.38
C MET A 1 -7.31 17.21 -16.23
N ASP A 2 -6.88 18.19 -15.42
CA ASP A 2 -5.46 18.42 -15.18
C ASP A 2 -4.89 17.42 -14.15
N HIS A 3 -3.56 17.33 -14.07
CA HIS A 3 -2.89 16.38 -13.18
C HIS A 3 -3.19 16.66 -11.70
N SER A 4 -3.23 17.93 -11.32
CA SER A 4 -3.49 18.37 -9.94
C SER A 4 -4.90 17.99 -9.47
N THR A 5 -5.92 18.10 -10.31
CA THR A 5 -7.29 17.67 -9.99
C THR A 5 -7.34 16.16 -9.75
N LEU A 6 -6.64 15.37 -10.57
CA LEU A 6 -6.59 13.92 -10.39
C LEU A 6 -5.91 13.52 -9.08
N GLU A 7 -4.79 14.17 -8.72
CA GLU A 7 -4.11 13.95 -7.44
C GLU A 7 -5.03 14.28 -6.25
N ARG A 8 -5.75 15.41 -6.32
CA ARG A 8 -6.73 15.80 -5.28
C ARG A 8 -7.89 14.82 -5.17
N LEU A 9 -8.43 14.35 -6.29
CA LEU A 9 -9.47 13.32 -6.31
C LEU A 9 -8.96 12.01 -5.71
N THR A 10 -7.71 11.65 -5.97
CA THR A 10 -7.06 10.48 -5.37
C THR A 10 -6.95 10.65 -3.85
N TYR A 11 -6.52 11.83 -3.39
CA TYR A 11 -6.49 12.14 -1.96
C TYR A 11 -7.89 12.06 -1.32
N ILE A 12 -8.92 12.63 -1.96
CA ILE A 12 -10.32 12.56 -1.50
C ILE A 12 -10.79 11.11 -1.39
N LYS A 13 -10.49 10.27 -2.40
CA LYS A 13 -10.80 8.83 -2.37
C LYS A 13 -10.08 8.13 -1.22
N SER A 14 -8.83 8.49 -0.94
CA SER A 14 -8.08 7.97 0.21
C SER A 14 -8.77 8.29 1.55
N VAL A 15 -9.23 9.53 1.74
CA VAL A 15 -9.95 9.96 2.95
C VAL A 15 -11.29 9.23 3.07
N HIS A 16 -12.00 9.05 1.96
CA HIS A 16 -13.25 8.29 1.93
C HIS A 16 -13.04 6.82 2.33
N GLN A 17 -12.03 6.13 1.77
CA GLN A 17 -11.72 4.74 2.12
C GLN A 17 -11.29 4.58 3.58
N GLN A 18 -10.57 5.56 4.14
CA GLN A 18 -10.26 5.58 5.58
C GLN A 18 -11.53 5.72 6.42
N ALA A 19 -12.49 6.56 6.01
CA ALA A 19 -13.78 6.68 6.67
C ALA A 19 -14.57 5.36 6.60
N ASP A 20 -14.54 4.64 5.47
CA ASP A 20 -15.14 3.32 5.32
C ASP A 20 -14.56 2.32 6.32
N ALA A 21 -13.23 2.21 6.39
CA ALA A 21 -12.55 1.34 7.33
C ALA A 21 -12.94 1.68 8.78
N LEU A 22 -12.81 2.94 9.19
CA LEU A 22 -13.17 3.37 10.54
C LEU A 22 -14.65 3.14 10.86
N SER A 23 -15.55 3.25 9.89
CA SER A 23 -16.99 3.08 10.12
C SER A 23 -17.38 1.67 10.57
N GLN A 24 -16.57 0.67 10.20
CA GLN A 24 -16.76 -0.73 10.56
C GLN A 24 -16.15 -1.08 11.92
N GLU A 25 -15.28 -0.22 12.46
CA GLU A 25 -14.64 -0.42 13.74
C GLU A 25 -15.60 -0.24 14.92
N SER A 26 -15.11 -0.58 16.10
CA SER A 26 -15.83 -0.29 17.34
C SER A 26 -15.77 1.20 17.71
N TRP A 27 -16.55 1.59 18.71
CA TRP A 27 -16.44 2.95 19.27
C TRP A 27 -15.09 3.11 20.00
N PRO A 28 -14.37 4.24 19.85
CA PRO A 28 -14.80 5.51 19.23
C PRO A 28 -14.51 5.65 17.73
N GLN A 29 -13.80 4.71 17.11
CA GLN A 29 -13.37 4.81 15.72
C GLN A 29 -14.54 4.98 14.74
N SER A 30 -15.63 4.24 14.91
CA SER A 30 -16.81 4.35 14.02
C SER A 30 -17.45 5.74 14.02
N THR A 31 -17.36 6.45 15.14
CA THR A 31 -17.88 7.82 15.25
C THR A 31 -16.95 8.83 14.58
N THR A 32 -15.63 8.58 14.58
CA THR A 32 -14.65 9.39 13.83
C THR A 32 -14.90 9.34 12.32
N ALA A 33 -15.40 8.22 11.80
CA ALA A 33 -15.75 8.10 10.38
C ALA A 33 -16.71 9.19 9.88
N ILE A 34 -17.66 9.63 10.72
CA ILE A 34 -18.59 10.73 10.39
C ILE A 34 -17.85 12.04 10.08
N LEU A 35 -16.74 12.28 10.76
CA LEU A 35 -15.91 13.47 10.52
C LEU A 35 -15.20 13.34 9.17
N LEU A 36 -14.57 12.19 8.90
CA LEU A 36 -13.86 11.95 7.65
C LEU A 36 -14.79 11.93 6.43
N TYR A 37 -15.99 11.35 6.54
CA TYR A 37 -16.99 11.42 5.47
C TYR A 37 -17.35 12.87 5.13
N HIS A 38 -17.56 13.71 6.15
CA HIS A 38 -17.83 15.13 5.94
C HIS A 38 -16.66 15.82 5.25
N ASP A 39 -15.45 15.59 5.73
CA ASP A 39 -14.23 16.20 5.20
C ASP A 39 -13.98 15.76 3.74
N ALA A 40 -14.18 14.48 3.41
CA ALA A 40 -14.08 13.98 2.03
C ALA A 40 -15.06 14.67 1.08
N VAL A 41 -16.33 14.81 1.48
CA VAL A 41 -17.36 15.49 0.68
C VAL A 41 -17.06 17.00 0.55
N GLU A 42 -16.55 17.63 1.60
CA GLU A 42 -16.17 19.05 1.57
C GLU A 42 -15.00 19.30 0.61
N LEU A 43 -13.95 18.48 0.70
CA LEU A 43 -12.81 18.52 -0.22
C LEU A 43 -13.23 18.27 -1.67
N PHE A 44 -14.21 17.39 -1.91
CA PHE A 44 -14.76 17.14 -3.23
C PHE A 44 -15.44 18.37 -3.85
N PHE A 45 -16.24 19.09 -3.07
CA PHE A 45 -16.82 20.36 -3.53
C PHE A 45 -15.74 21.39 -3.84
N GLN A 46 -14.77 21.56 -2.95
CA GLN A 46 -13.67 22.51 -3.12
C GLN A 46 -12.82 22.17 -4.35
N CYS A 47 -12.53 20.89 -4.57
CA CYS A 47 -11.79 20.40 -5.73
C CYS A 47 -12.44 20.86 -7.04
N LYS A 48 -13.78 20.85 -7.13
CA LYS A 48 -14.48 21.37 -8.30
C LYS A 48 -14.47 22.90 -8.37
N LEU A 49 -14.82 23.59 -7.29
CA LEU A 49 -14.99 25.05 -7.27
C LEU A 49 -13.66 25.78 -7.55
N GLU A 50 -12.54 25.23 -7.08
CA GLU A 50 -11.22 25.82 -7.31
C GLU A 50 -10.77 25.74 -8.77
N THR A 51 -11.33 24.85 -9.59
CA THR A 51 -11.01 24.82 -11.04
C THR A 51 -11.39 26.12 -11.77
N GLU A 52 -12.28 26.93 -11.18
CA GLU A 52 -12.68 28.25 -11.67
C GLU A 52 -12.01 29.41 -10.91
N GLY A 53 -11.06 29.12 -10.01
CA GLY A 53 -10.36 30.12 -9.21
C GLY A 53 -11.12 30.63 -7.98
N GLU A 54 -12.23 29.99 -7.59
CA GLU A 54 -12.87 30.25 -6.30
C GLU A 54 -12.06 29.58 -5.16
N SER A 55 -11.52 30.38 -4.24
CA SER A 55 -10.65 29.88 -3.15
C SER A 55 -11.27 30.04 -1.74
N GLU A 56 -12.43 30.69 -1.61
CA GLU A 56 -13.05 30.88 -0.29
C GLU A 56 -14.00 29.72 0.06
N PRO A 57 -13.86 29.11 1.25
CA PRO A 57 -14.73 28.02 1.65
C PRO A 57 -16.15 28.52 1.93
N TYR A 58 -17.13 27.91 1.26
CA TYR A 58 -18.55 28.14 1.51
C TYR A 58 -19.05 27.36 2.72
N ARG A 59 -20.23 27.73 3.22
CA ARG A 59 -20.95 26.83 4.15
C ARG A 59 -21.22 25.52 3.43
N PHE A 60 -20.98 24.41 4.13
CA PHE A 60 -21.02 23.06 3.56
C PHE A 60 -22.21 22.77 2.62
N MET A 61 -23.44 23.10 3.04
CA MET A 61 -24.65 22.85 2.22
C MET A 61 -24.85 23.85 1.08
N ASP A 62 -24.23 25.03 1.14
CA ASP A 62 -24.35 26.05 0.11
C ASP A 62 -23.57 25.67 -1.16
N ASN A 63 -22.59 24.75 -1.05
CA ASN A 63 -21.82 24.20 -2.18
C ASN A 63 -22.72 23.60 -3.27
N PHE A 64 -23.82 22.92 -2.91
CA PHE A 64 -24.78 22.38 -3.91
C PHE A 64 -25.36 23.48 -4.80
N SER A 65 -25.78 24.59 -4.19
CA SER A 65 -26.37 25.71 -4.92
C SER A 65 -25.31 26.44 -5.73
N LYS A 66 -24.08 26.57 -5.20
CA LYS A 66 -22.97 27.18 -5.94
C LYS A 66 -22.61 26.39 -7.18
N ILE A 67 -22.40 25.08 -7.04
CA ILE A 67 -22.09 24.20 -8.16
C ILE A 67 -23.19 24.26 -9.24
N HIS A 68 -24.46 24.28 -8.82
CA HIS A 68 -25.56 24.44 -9.77
C HIS A 68 -25.52 25.79 -10.51
N ASN A 69 -25.26 26.89 -9.80
CA ASN A 69 -25.26 28.22 -10.39
C ASN A 69 -24.08 28.46 -11.34
N GLU A 70 -22.90 27.90 -11.03
CA GLU A 70 -21.69 28.12 -11.80
C GLU A 70 -21.55 27.13 -12.96
N PHE A 71 -21.83 25.84 -12.71
CA PHE A 71 -21.62 24.80 -13.71
C PHE A 71 -22.91 24.36 -14.40
N GLY A 72 -24.08 24.79 -13.92
CA GLY A 72 -25.37 24.30 -14.43
C GLY A 72 -25.64 22.83 -14.07
N ILE A 73 -24.86 22.24 -13.18
CA ILE A 73 -24.93 20.81 -12.81
C ILE A 73 -25.78 20.67 -11.55
N THR A 74 -26.78 19.79 -11.59
CA THR A 74 -27.56 19.43 -10.40
C THR A 74 -26.98 18.17 -9.79
N LEU A 75 -26.37 18.31 -8.61
CA LEU A 75 -25.84 17.17 -7.86
C LEU A 75 -26.95 16.35 -7.20
N GLU A 76 -26.72 15.05 -7.13
CA GLU A 76 -27.60 14.07 -6.51
C GLU A 76 -27.31 13.92 -5.00
N TYR A 77 -28.17 13.16 -4.29
CA TYR A 77 -27.99 12.80 -2.87
C TYR A 77 -27.89 13.97 -1.87
N LYS A 78 -28.38 15.16 -2.22
CA LYS A 78 -28.38 16.35 -1.35
C LYS A 78 -28.98 16.10 0.05
N ASP A 79 -30.08 15.36 0.14
CA ASP A 79 -30.71 15.04 1.42
C ASP A 79 -29.87 14.06 2.26
N GLY A 80 -29.17 13.13 1.60
CA GLY A 80 -28.23 12.23 2.25
C GLY A 80 -27.05 12.98 2.86
N ILE A 81 -26.45 13.90 2.10
CA ILE A 81 -25.36 14.76 2.57
C ILE A 81 -25.83 15.74 3.66
N LYS A 82 -27.09 16.20 3.61
CA LYS A 82 -27.70 16.96 4.70
C LYS A 82 -27.80 16.15 5.99
N ARG A 83 -28.14 14.86 5.90
CA ARG A 83 -28.17 13.94 7.06
C ARG A 83 -26.78 13.79 7.66
N LEU A 84 -25.75 13.53 6.84
CA LEU A 84 -24.35 13.51 7.28
C LEU A 84 -23.97 14.80 8.04
N ASN A 85 -24.25 15.98 7.47
CA ASN A 85 -23.94 17.26 8.10
C ASN A 85 -24.65 17.44 9.46
N ASN A 86 -25.93 17.06 9.55
CA ASN A 86 -26.68 17.13 10.81
C ASN A 86 -26.08 16.22 11.87
N THR A 87 -25.83 14.95 11.53
CA THR A 87 -25.23 13.96 12.44
C THR A 87 -23.85 14.42 12.92
N ARG A 88 -23.03 14.97 12.01
CA ARG A 88 -21.73 15.58 12.35
C ARG A 88 -21.88 16.76 13.31
N ASN A 89 -22.86 17.64 13.10
CA ASN A 89 -23.08 18.80 13.98
C ASN A 89 -23.57 18.40 15.36
N GLU A 90 -24.43 17.38 15.46
CA GLU A 90 -24.85 16.80 16.74
C GLU A 90 -23.68 16.19 17.49
N LEU A 91 -22.81 15.46 16.79
CA LEU A 91 -21.57 14.93 17.36
C LEU A 91 -20.65 16.06 17.86
N LYS A 92 -20.28 17.03 17.01
CA LYS A 92 -19.28 18.06 17.37
C LYS A 92 -19.77 19.06 18.41
N HIS A 93 -21.04 19.47 18.36
CA HIS A 93 -21.54 20.56 19.20
C HIS A 93 -22.35 20.09 20.41
N ARG A 94 -22.85 18.86 20.39
CA ARG A 94 -23.68 18.31 21.47
C ARG A 94 -23.11 17.02 22.06
N SER A 95 -21.99 16.53 21.54
CA SER A 95 -21.37 15.26 21.94
C SER A 95 -22.35 14.08 21.87
N LEU A 96 -23.34 14.17 20.96
CA LEU A 96 -24.31 13.11 20.74
C LEU A 96 -23.67 12.04 19.87
N ARG A 97 -23.60 10.82 20.43
CA ARG A 97 -23.05 9.67 19.74
C ARG A 97 -24.06 9.14 18.72
N PRO A 98 -23.69 9.05 17.43
CA PRO A 98 -24.51 8.36 16.43
C PRO A 98 -24.60 6.86 16.74
N GLU A 99 -25.76 6.27 16.47
CA GLU A 99 -25.92 4.81 16.52
C GLU A 99 -25.21 4.13 15.35
N GLN A 100 -24.87 2.85 15.49
CA GLN A 100 -24.12 2.12 14.45
C GLN A 100 -24.91 2.03 13.14
N ASP A 101 -26.23 1.89 13.21
CA ASP A 101 -27.11 1.87 12.04
C ASP A 101 -27.14 3.23 11.31
N GLU A 102 -27.02 4.34 12.06
CA GLU A 102 -26.89 5.69 11.48
C GLU A 102 -25.56 5.83 10.73
N ILE A 103 -24.46 5.34 11.32
CA ILE A 103 -23.13 5.35 10.69
C ILE A 103 -23.14 4.51 9.41
N ALA A 104 -23.72 3.31 9.46
CA ALA A 104 -23.84 2.43 8.29
C ALA A 104 -24.70 3.07 7.18
N THR A 105 -25.77 3.78 7.56
CA THR A 105 -26.61 4.52 6.60
C THR A 105 -25.83 5.67 5.95
N ILE A 106 -25.06 6.42 6.74
CA ILE A 106 -24.23 7.53 6.23
C ILE A 106 -23.17 7.01 5.26
N ARG A 107 -22.52 5.87 5.56
CA ARG A 107 -21.58 5.24 4.65
C ARG A 107 -22.17 5.02 3.27
N VAL A 108 -23.34 4.37 3.19
CA VAL A 108 -24.02 4.10 1.92
C VAL A 108 -24.34 5.41 1.19
N LEU A 109 -24.89 6.39 1.90
CA LEU A 109 -25.26 7.69 1.31
C LEU A 109 -24.06 8.46 0.75
N VAL A 110 -22.89 8.35 1.38
CA VAL A 110 -21.66 9.02 0.93
C VAL A 110 -21.04 8.28 -0.25
N ASN A 111 -21.03 6.94 -0.24
CA ASN A 111 -20.60 6.16 -1.39
C ASN A 111 -21.45 6.47 -2.63
N ASP A 112 -22.78 6.41 -2.49
CA ASP A 112 -23.72 6.73 -3.57
C ASP A 112 -23.54 8.17 -4.08
N PHE A 113 -23.25 9.11 -3.17
CA PHE A 113 -22.93 10.48 -3.56
C PHE A 113 -21.69 10.56 -4.45
N PHE A 114 -20.60 9.87 -4.09
CA PHE A 114 -19.38 9.87 -4.90
C PHE A 114 -19.59 9.19 -6.25
N GLU A 115 -20.25 8.04 -6.29
CA GLU A 115 -20.53 7.33 -7.54
C GLU A 115 -21.39 8.15 -8.50
N ALA A 116 -22.47 8.78 -8.00
CA ALA A 116 -23.36 9.55 -8.84
C ALA A 116 -22.74 10.88 -9.32
N ASN A 117 -21.96 11.55 -8.47
CA ASN A 117 -21.53 12.93 -8.74
C ASN A 117 -20.13 13.06 -9.35
N THR A 118 -19.25 12.06 -9.20
CA THR A 118 -17.90 12.11 -9.81
C THR A 118 -17.97 12.20 -11.34
N PRO A 119 -18.75 11.37 -12.05
CA PRO A 119 -18.89 11.49 -13.51
C PRO A 119 -19.48 12.84 -13.92
N LEU A 120 -20.45 13.36 -13.17
CA LEU A 120 -21.10 14.63 -13.46
C LEU A 120 -20.13 15.81 -13.40
N LEU A 121 -19.21 15.81 -12.43
CA LEU A 121 -18.33 16.95 -12.17
C LEU A 121 -16.97 16.86 -12.89
N PHE A 122 -16.47 15.64 -13.10
CA PHE A 122 -15.09 15.39 -13.52
C PHE A 122 -14.94 14.51 -14.76
N ASP A 123 -16.05 14.01 -15.32
CA ASP A 123 -16.06 13.17 -16.53
C ASP A 123 -15.20 11.88 -16.39
N ILE A 124 -15.17 11.34 -15.16
CA ILE A 124 -14.50 10.09 -14.81
C ILE A 124 -15.37 9.34 -13.79
N ALA A 125 -15.41 8.01 -13.86
CA ALA A 125 -16.09 7.21 -12.85
C ALA A 125 -15.29 7.18 -11.53
N TYR A 126 -16.00 7.03 -10.40
CA TYR A 126 -15.36 7.10 -9.08
C TYR A 126 -14.41 5.92 -8.81
N ASP A 127 -14.79 4.74 -9.28
CA ASP A 127 -13.99 3.52 -9.27
C ASP A 127 -12.70 3.67 -10.10
N GLN A 128 -12.74 4.40 -11.22
CA GLN A 128 -11.61 4.67 -12.11
C GLN A 128 -10.53 5.62 -11.53
N ILE A 129 -10.79 6.26 -10.39
CA ILE A 129 -9.76 7.06 -9.71
C ILE A 129 -8.70 6.11 -9.11
N SER A 130 -7.53 6.07 -9.76
CA SER A 130 -6.39 5.22 -9.40
C SER A 130 -5.75 5.67 -8.09
N MET A 131 -5.71 4.77 -7.10
CA MET A 131 -5.05 5.01 -5.82
C MET A 131 -3.52 4.90 -5.93
N ALA A 132 -3.02 4.26 -7.00
CA ALA A 132 -1.59 4.16 -7.30
C ALA A 132 -0.92 5.53 -7.48
N ALA A 133 -1.67 6.60 -7.78
CA ALA A 133 -1.11 7.94 -7.88
C ALA A 133 -0.51 8.46 -6.56
N LEU A 134 -0.87 7.89 -5.41
CA LEU A 134 -0.28 8.24 -4.11
C LEU A 134 1.12 7.67 -3.88
N ILE A 135 1.58 6.78 -4.78
CA ILE A 135 2.85 6.08 -4.66
C ILE A 135 3.95 6.88 -5.37
N GLU A 136 4.99 7.24 -4.62
CA GLU A 136 6.14 8.01 -5.12
C GLU A 136 7.09 7.16 -5.97
N PHE A 137 7.23 5.87 -5.63
CA PHE A 137 8.04 4.90 -6.35
C PHE A 137 7.51 4.67 -7.78
N GLU A 138 8.11 5.34 -8.76
CA GLU A 138 7.57 5.42 -10.12
C GLU A 138 7.39 4.04 -10.77
N ALA A 139 8.38 3.15 -10.59
CA ALA A 139 8.36 1.82 -11.16
C ALA A 139 7.30 0.92 -10.51
N ALA A 140 7.07 1.06 -9.20
CA ALA A 140 6.01 0.34 -8.50
C ALA A 140 4.62 0.88 -8.89
N ARG A 141 4.47 2.21 -8.97
CA ARG A 141 3.24 2.87 -9.44
C ARG A 141 2.85 2.42 -10.84
N ALA A 142 3.80 2.29 -11.76
CA ALA A 142 3.53 1.78 -13.10
C ALA A 142 2.94 0.36 -13.07
N LYS A 143 3.50 -0.52 -12.24
CA LYS A 143 3.01 -1.90 -12.07
C LYS A 143 1.66 -1.97 -11.36
N LEU A 144 1.39 -1.08 -10.40
CA LEU A 144 0.06 -0.97 -9.79
C LEU A 144 -1.00 -0.53 -10.82
N ARG A 145 -0.67 0.41 -11.71
CA ARG A 145 -1.57 0.77 -12.82
C ARG A 145 -1.81 -0.39 -13.78
N GLU A 146 -0.79 -1.18 -14.09
CA GLU A 146 -0.96 -2.41 -14.87
C GLU A 146 -1.94 -3.38 -14.18
N ALA A 147 -1.85 -3.51 -12.86
CA ALA A 147 -2.78 -4.33 -12.07
C ALA A 147 -4.21 -3.79 -12.06
N GLU A 148 -4.40 -2.48 -11.87
CA GLU A 148 -5.72 -1.83 -11.94
C GLU A 148 -6.37 -2.01 -13.32
N HIS A 149 -5.59 -1.90 -14.41
CA HIS A 149 -6.08 -2.19 -15.75
C HIS A 149 -6.45 -3.67 -15.94
N ALA A 150 -5.63 -4.58 -15.42
CA ALA A 150 -5.93 -6.01 -15.46
C ALA A 150 -7.19 -6.36 -14.66
N LEU A 151 -7.45 -5.68 -13.53
CA LEU A 151 -8.68 -5.81 -12.76
C LEU A 151 -9.90 -5.37 -13.60
N ALA A 152 -9.83 -4.19 -14.22
CA ALA A 152 -10.91 -3.66 -15.06
C ALA A 152 -11.19 -4.54 -16.31
N ASP A 153 -10.17 -5.20 -16.84
CA ASP A 153 -10.27 -6.11 -17.99
C ASP A 153 -10.64 -7.56 -17.60
N GLU A 154 -10.93 -7.84 -16.31
CA GLU A 154 -11.17 -9.18 -15.76
C GLU A 154 -10.01 -10.18 -15.96
N ARG A 155 -8.78 -9.67 -16.12
CA ARG A 155 -7.53 -10.45 -16.28
C ARG A 155 -6.80 -10.62 -14.94
N TYR A 156 -7.49 -11.21 -13.96
CA TYR A 156 -7.03 -11.24 -12.56
C TYR A 156 -5.65 -11.88 -12.36
N GLY A 157 -5.34 -12.90 -13.14
CA GLY A 157 -4.05 -13.59 -13.10
C GLY A 157 -2.85 -12.74 -13.56
N ASP A 158 -3.04 -11.91 -14.58
CA ASP A 158 -2.02 -10.93 -14.98
C ASP A 158 -1.90 -9.85 -13.92
N GLY A 159 -3.04 -9.42 -13.36
CA GLY A 159 -3.12 -8.43 -12.31
C GLY A 159 -2.33 -8.82 -11.08
N ILE A 160 -2.50 -10.06 -10.58
CA ILE A 160 -1.78 -10.50 -9.37
C ILE A 160 -0.26 -10.56 -9.59
N CYS A 161 0.18 -10.90 -10.80
CA CYS A 161 1.60 -10.87 -11.16
C CYS A 161 2.14 -9.44 -11.18
N ALA A 162 1.36 -8.49 -11.72
CA ALA A 162 1.71 -7.08 -11.73
C ALA A 162 1.77 -6.49 -10.30
N VAL A 163 0.83 -6.84 -9.43
CA VAL A 163 0.87 -6.43 -8.01
C VAL A 163 2.10 -6.99 -7.29
N ALA A 164 2.40 -8.28 -7.49
CA ALA A 164 3.58 -8.90 -6.89
C ALA A 164 4.87 -8.21 -7.38
N ALA A 165 4.95 -7.86 -8.66
CA ALA A 165 6.06 -7.10 -9.21
C ALA A 165 6.15 -5.68 -8.64
N ALA A 166 5.02 -5.01 -8.43
CA ALA A 166 4.98 -3.69 -7.79
C ALA A 166 5.57 -3.74 -6.37
N TYR A 167 5.15 -4.72 -5.57
CA TYR A 167 5.67 -4.93 -4.22
C TYR A 167 7.19 -5.18 -4.21
N LEU A 168 7.69 -6.04 -5.11
CA LEU A 168 9.13 -6.31 -5.23
C LEU A 168 9.91 -5.05 -5.62
N ARG A 169 9.45 -4.31 -6.63
CA ARG A 169 10.11 -3.08 -7.09
C ARG A 169 10.18 -2.04 -5.98
N MET A 170 9.07 -1.82 -5.29
CA MET A 170 8.98 -0.88 -4.20
C MET A 170 9.95 -1.22 -3.06
N ASN A 171 10.01 -2.49 -2.66
CA ASN A 171 10.94 -2.93 -1.63
C ASN A 171 12.41 -2.80 -2.06
N ASN A 172 12.73 -3.13 -3.31
CA ASN A 172 14.08 -3.01 -3.84
C ASN A 172 14.53 -1.55 -3.96
N GLU A 173 13.63 -0.67 -4.39
CA GLU A 173 13.90 0.77 -4.49
C GLU A 173 14.12 1.39 -3.12
N PHE A 174 13.24 1.08 -2.17
CA PHE A 174 13.40 1.48 -0.78
C PHE A 174 14.70 0.95 -0.16
N GLU A 175 15.04 -0.33 -0.36
CA GLU A 175 16.30 -0.90 0.15
C GLU A 175 17.54 -0.20 -0.42
N LYS A 176 17.58 0.03 -1.74
CA LYS A 176 18.67 0.77 -2.40
C LYS A 176 18.82 2.15 -1.78
N TYR A 177 17.68 2.81 -1.60
CA TYR A 177 17.61 4.15 -1.07
C TYR A 177 18.13 4.23 0.37
N VAL A 178 17.65 3.38 1.29
CA VAL A 178 18.15 3.44 2.67
C VAL A 178 19.61 3.00 2.76
N THR A 179 20.05 2.03 1.94
CA THR A 179 21.47 1.63 1.88
C THR A 179 22.36 2.81 1.47
N HIS A 180 21.93 3.62 0.50
CA HIS A 180 22.66 4.80 0.05
C HIS A 180 22.70 5.91 1.12
N GLN A 181 21.62 6.13 1.87
CA GLN A 181 21.60 7.18 2.90
C GLN A 181 22.36 6.84 4.17
N LEU A 182 22.36 5.56 4.56
CA LEU A 182 22.91 5.14 5.85
C LEU A 182 24.33 4.57 5.75
N ASP A 183 24.89 4.31 4.56
CA ASP A 183 26.12 3.52 4.35
C ASP A 183 26.05 2.09 4.93
N HIS A 184 24.86 1.66 5.37
CA HIS A 184 24.55 0.32 5.85
C HIS A 184 23.07 0.01 5.59
N THR A 185 22.75 -1.26 5.46
CA THR A 185 21.35 -1.66 5.30
C THR A 185 20.63 -1.56 6.66
N PRO A 186 19.54 -0.77 6.78
CA PRO A 186 18.80 -0.59 8.05
C PRO A 186 18.15 -1.89 8.54
N TYR A 187 17.73 -2.71 7.59
CA TYR A 187 17.34 -4.09 7.77
C TYR A 187 18.52 -4.90 7.28
N PRO A 188 18.95 -5.97 7.95
CA PRO A 188 20.00 -6.81 7.41
C PRO A 188 19.51 -7.42 6.09
N THR A 189 19.90 -6.81 4.97
CA THR A 189 19.99 -7.55 3.72
C THR A 189 21.15 -8.50 3.91
N LEU A 190 20.93 -9.76 3.59
CA LEU A 190 21.98 -10.78 3.54
C LEU A 190 23.05 -10.48 2.46
N MET A 191 23.08 -9.28 1.89
CA MET A 191 24.17 -8.81 1.03
C MET A 191 25.43 -8.41 1.82
N ASN A 192 25.37 -8.32 3.15
CA ASN A 192 26.58 -8.53 3.95
C ASN A 192 26.75 -10.03 4.21
N GLU A 193 27.12 -10.74 3.13
CA GLU A 193 27.45 -12.16 3.06
C GLU A 193 28.44 -12.61 4.16
N GLN A 194 29.15 -11.67 4.80
CA GLN A 194 30.14 -11.96 5.82
C GLN A 194 29.63 -12.76 7.03
N TRP A 195 28.39 -12.61 7.50
CA TRP A 195 27.96 -13.31 8.72
C TRP A 195 27.47 -14.74 8.49
N VAL A 196 26.74 -15.00 7.40
CA VAL A 196 26.29 -16.36 7.05
C VAL A 196 27.44 -17.16 6.44
N ASP A 197 28.28 -16.56 5.59
CA ASP A 197 29.50 -17.22 5.08
C ASP A 197 30.49 -17.54 6.20
N THR A 198 30.55 -16.75 7.28
CA THR A 198 31.41 -17.07 8.43
C THR A 198 30.86 -18.27 9.20
N ILE A 199 29.53 -18.41 9.31
CA ILE A 199 28.91 -19.55 10.02
C ILE A 199 28.96 -20.81 9.15
N ASP A 200 28.54 -20.73 7.89
CA ASP A 200 28.59 -21.86 6.95
C ASP A 200 30.03 -22.23 6.60
N GLY A 201 30.93 -21.26 6.44
CA GLY A 201 32.36 -21.52 6.26
C GLY A 201 33.00 -22.16 7.49
N SER A 202 32.59 -21.79 8.71
CA SER A 202 33.04 -22.48 9.94
C SER A 202 32.47 -23.89 10.06
N ILE A 203 31.23 -24.12 9.60
CA ILE A 203 30.60 -25.45 9.57
C ILE A 203 31.28 -26.32 8.51
N ASP A 204 31.55 -25.79 7.33
CA ASP A 204 32.27 -26.46 6.25
C ASP A 204 33.71 -26.79 6.65
N GLU A 205 34.41 -25.87 7.33
CA GLU A 205 35.74 -26.10 7.87
C GLU A 205 35.73 -27.19 8.94
N LEU A 206 34.73 -27.20 9.84
CA LEU A 206 34.52 -28.27 10.81
C LEU A 206 34.21 -29.61 10.14
N LEU A 207 33.37 -29.62 9.11
CA LEU A 207 33.07 -30.82 8.30
C LEU A 207 34.32 -31.35 7.60
N LEU A 208 35.17 -30.46 7.07
CA LEU A 208 36.44 -30.83 6.43
C LEU A 208 37.43 -31.41 7.43
N ILE A 209 37.55 -30.83 8.63
CA ILE A 209 38.38 -31.34 9.72
C ILE A 209 37.87 -32.72 10.19
N LEU A 210 36.56 -32.93 10.26
CA LEU A 210 35.95 -34.20 10.63
C LEU A 210 36.17 -35.27 9.55
N GLN A 211 35.99 -34.93 8.27
CA GLN A 211 36.25 -35.84 7.15
C GLN A 211 37.71 -36.26 7.06
N GLN A 212 38.65 -35.35 7.32
CA GLN A 212 40.09 -35.64 7.35
C GLN A 212 40.49 -36.58 8.51
N ASN A 213 39.73 -36.57 9.61
CA ASN A 213 39.97 -37.40 10.79
C ASN A 213 39.04 -38.63 10.89
N SER A 214 38.15 -38.84 9.90
CA SER A 214 37.15 -39.92 9.82
C SER A 214 37.73 -41.32 10.02
N SER A 215 38.95 -41.56 9.53
CA SER A 215 39.67 -42.83 9.71
C SER A 215 39.96 -43.20 11.18
N GLN A 216 39.77 -42.28 12.13
CA GLN A 216 39.96 -42.49 13.58
C GLN A 216 38.65 -42.48 14.38
N LEU A 217 37.50 -42.21 13.75
CA LEU A 217 36.20 -42.10 14.41
C LEU A 217 35.37 -43.38 14.20
N ASN A 218 34.51 -43.68 15.18
CA ASN A 218 33.51 -44.75 15.06
C ASN A 218 32.33 -44.22 14.24
N GLU A 219 31.83 -45.02 13.31
CA GLU A 219 30.69 -44.73 12.42
C GLU A 219 29.45 -44.18 13.17
N ASN A 220 29.23 -44.61 14.42
CA ASN A 220 28.15 -44.09 15.27
C ASN A 220 28.38 -42.65 15.75
N VAL A 221 29.64 -42.27 16.00
CA VAL A 221 30.04 -40.92 16.42
C VAL A 221 30.00 -39.96 15.24
N GLU A 222 30.40 -40.41 14.04
CA GLU A 222 30.25 -39.61 12.82
C GLU A 222 28.79 -39.28 12.55
N LYS A 223 27.89 -40.24 12.76
CA LYS A 223 26.45 -40.04 12.60
C LYS A 223 25.86 -39.06 13.63
N GLU A 224 26.21 -39.19 14.91
CA GLU A 224 25.76 -38.23 15.95
C GLU A 224 26.28 -36.82 15.69
N ILE A 225 27.52 -36.68 15.20
CA ILE A 225 28.09 -35.37 14.87
C ILE A 225 27.39 -34.78 13.62
N ALA A 226 27.13 -35.59 12.59
CA ALA A 226 26.37 -35.14 11.43
C ALA A 226 24.94 -34.69 11.79
N ASP A 227 24.26 -35.42 12.69
CA ASP A 227 22.94 -35.07 13.19
C ASP A 227 22.96 -33.77 14.02
N ILE A 228 24.02 -33.52 14.80
CA ILE A 228 24.22 -32.26 15.55
C ILE A 228 24.50 -31.10 14.60
N ILE A 229 25.33 -31.28 13.57
CA ILE A 229 25.65 -30.25 12.57
C ILE A 229 24.40 -29.92 11.75
N ALA A 230 23.64 -30.92 11.31
CA ALA A 230 22.35 -30.72 10.66
C ALA A 230 21.33 -30.01 11.58
N GLY A 231 21.40 -30.24 12.89
CA GLY A 231 20.58 -29.54 13.89
C GLY A 231 21.04 -28.11 14.20
N LEU A 232 22.29 -27.74 13.87
CA LEU A 232 22.86 -26.41 14.04
C LEU A 232 22.74 -25.54 12.78
N HIS A 233 22.52 -26.16 11.62
CA HIS A 233 22.26 -25.44 10.39
C HIS A 233 20.87 -24.80 10.47
N ILE A 234 20.84 -23.52 10.86
CA ILE A 234 19.63 -22.72 10.73
C ILE A 234 19.51 -22.43 9.23
N PRO A 235 18.44 -22.89 8.56
CA PRO A 235 18.29 -22.65 7.13
C PRO A 235 18.32 -21.15 6.90
N GLU A 236 19.14 -20.69 5.97
CA GLU A 236 19.21 -19.27 5.58
C GLU A 236 17.82 -18.69 5.31
N GLN A 237 16.92 -19.52 4.76
CA GLN A 237 15.52 -19.22 4.53
C GLN A 237 14.73 -18.89 5.82
N ALA A 238 14.96 -19.60 6.92
CA ALA A 238 14.29 -19.33 8.20
C ALA A 238 14.73 -17.98 8.79
N ILE A 239 15.99 -17.62 8.61
CA ILE A 239 16.52 -16.31 9.02
C ILE A 239 15.92 -15.19 8.14
N ARG A 240 15.83 -15.42 6.83
CA ARG A 240 15.17 -14.50 5.87
C ARG A 240 13.73 -14.21 6.26
N GLU A 241 12.97 -15.24 6.59
CA GLU A 241 11.57 -15.11 7.01
C GLU A 241 11.45 -14.28 8.31
N VAL A 242 12.30 -14.54 9.31
CA VAL A 242 12.29 -13.77 10.58
C VAL A 242 12.60 -12.29 10.34
N TYR A 243 13.59 -11.98 9.49
CA TYR A 243 13.90 -10.59 9.17
C TYR A 243 12.80 -9.89 8.39
N GLN A 244 12.15 -10.61 7.47
CA GLN A 244 11.01 -10.08 6.74
C GLN A 244 9.85 -9.76 7.69
N ILE A 245 9.56 -10.63 8.66
CA ILE A 245 8.55 -10.38 9.71
C ILE A 245 8.93 -9.13 10.52
N LEU A 246 10.18 -9.05 10.98
CA LEU A 246 10.68 -7.88 11.71
C LEU A 246 10.52 -6.60 10.90
N ARG A 247 10.88 -6.60 9.61
CA ARG A 247 10.72 -5.46 8.71
C ARG A 247 9.25 -5.02 8.65
N ILE A 248 8.34 -5.95 8.31
CA ILE A 248 6.90 -5.69 8.23
C ILE A 248 6.39 -5.07 9.55
N MET A 249 6.77 -5.65 10.68
CA MET A 249 6.37 -5.13 12.00
C MET A 249 6.96 -3.76 12.32
N THR A 250 8.24 -3.51 12.02
CA THR A 250 8.90 -2.23 12.30
C THR A 250 8.37 -1.09 11.44
N LEU A 251 7.87 -1.39 10.24
CA LEU A 251 7.23 -0.45 9.34
C LEU A 251 5.75 -0.22 9.69
N GLY A 252 5.25 -0.82 10.77
CA GLY A 252 3.84 -0.68 11.16
C GLY A 252 2.85 -1.42 10.24
N ILE A 253 3.34 -2.22 9.29
CA ILE A 253 2.51 -2.97 8.35
C ILE A 253 1.82 -4.12 9.10
N ASP A 254 0.51 -4.28 8.88
CA ASP A 254 -0.27 -5.37 9.47
C ASP A 254 0.23 -6.74 8.97
N TYR A 255 0.79 -7.52 9.89
CA TYR A 255 1.35 -8.84 9.58
C TYR A 255 0.30 -9.85 9.10
N GLY A 256 -0.94 -9.75 9.57
CA GLY A 256 -2.04 -10.60 9.12
C GLY A 256 -2.39 -10.34 7.66
N LYS A 257 -2.47 -9.06 7.26
CA LYS A 257 -2.65 -8.67 5.86
C LYS A 257 -1.46 -9.13 5.01
N TYR A 258 -0.23 -9.00 5.52
CA TYR A 258 0.96 -9.47 4.82
C TYR A 258 0.95 -10.97 4.56
N ILE A 259 0.61 -11.81 5.55
CA ILE A 259 0.48 -13.27 5.35
C ILE A 259 -0.53 -13.56 4.25
N ARG A 260 -1.70 -12.90 4.29
CA ARG A 260 -2.74 -13.08 3.28
C ARG A 260 -2.22 -12.69 1.90
N PHE A 261 -1.58 -11.53 1.76
CA PHE A 261 -0.96 -11.09 0.52
C PHE A 261 0.06 -12.11 -0.02
N ASN A 262 0.96 -12.59 0.84
CA ASN A 262 2.00 -13.56 0.46
C ASN A 262 1.42 -14.94 0.10
N SER A 263 0.23 -15.30 0.59
CA SER A 263 -0.46 -16.54 0.23
C SER A 263 -1.17 -16.50 -1.13
N ILE A 264 -1.52 -15.30 -1.60
CA ILE A 264 -2.24 -15.08 -2.86
C ILE A 264 -1.27 -14.78 -4.01
N THR A 265 -0.18 -14.05 -3.71
CA THR A 265 0.74 -13.56 -4.74
C THR A 265 1.75 -14.62 -5.19
N PRO A 266 2.00 -14.75 -6.50
CA PRO A 266 3.02 -15.66 -7.01
C PRO A 266 4.43 -15.08 -6.88
N ASN A 267 5.44 -15.96 -6.94
CA ASN A 267 6.84 -15.54 -7.03
C ASN A 267 7.16 -15.09 -8.47
N VAL A 268 7.38 -13.78 -8.64
CA VAL A 268 7.62 -13.15 -9.94
C VAL A 268 9.00 -12.47 -9.98
N SER A 269 9.47 -12.23 -11.19
CA SER A 269 10.56 -11.28 -11.48
C SER A 269 10.05 -9.83 -11.37
N GLU A 270 10.97 -8.86 -11.38
CA GLU A 270 10.61 -7.44 -11.33
C GLU A 270 9.71 -7.01 -12.51
N ASP A 271 9.75 -7.72 -13.64
CA ASP A 271 8.91 -7.43 -14.80
C ASP A 271 7.50 -8.06 -14.70
N GLY A 272 7.27 -8.90 -13.69
CA GLY A 272 6.01 -9.63 -13.49
C GLY A 272 5.99 -11.03 -14.12
N ALA A 273 7.09 -11.48 -14.74
CA ALA A 273 7.16 -12.85 -15.25
C ALA A 273 7.35 -13.85 -14.10
N LEU A 274 6.58 -14.93 -14.09
CA LEU A 274 6.68 -16.03 -13.11
C LEU A 274 8.10 -16.62 -13.09
N ARG A 275 8.65 -16.81 -11.89
CA ARG A 275 9.99 -17.40 -11.72
C ARG A 275 10.01 -18.92 -11.77
N GLU A 276 8.85 -19.57 -11.69
CA GLU A 276 8.75 -21.02 -11.84
C GLU A 276 8.67 -21.44 -13.31
N ILE A 277 9.49 -22.42 -13.70
CA ILE A 277 9.63 -22.92 -15.07
C ILE A 277 8.30 -23.53 -15.63
N ASN A 278 7.32 -23.83 -14.76
CA ASN A 278 5.99 -24.35 -15.11
C ASN A 278 4.83 -23.63 -14.39
N GLY A 279 5.05 -22.42 -13.86
CA GLY A 279 4.03 -21.73 -13.07
C GLY A 279 2.78 -21.44 -13.90
N ALA A 280 1.65 -22.05 -13.56
CA ALA A 280 0.36 -21.61 -14.07
C ALA A 280 0.07 -20.23 -13.48
N ILE A 281 -0.53 -19.34 -14.28
CA ILE A 281 -1.03 -18.07 -13.78
C ILE A 281 -2.04 -18.39 -12.66
N PRO A 282 -1.90 -17.81 -11.46
CA PRO A 282 -2.81 -18.12 -10.35
C PRO A 282 -4.26 -17.77 -10.72
N GLU A 283 -5.20 -18.66 -10.41
CA GLU A 283 -6.62 -18.31 -10.41
C GLU A 283 -6.91 -17.49 -9.15
N VAL A 284 -7.23 -16.21 -9.35
CA VAL A 284 -7.49 -15.24 -8.28
C VAL A 284 -8.82 -14.57 -8.56
N SER A 285 -9.61 -14.33 -7.52
CA SER A 285 -10.86 -13.58 -7.62
C SER A 285 -10.63 -12.07 -7.72
N GLU A 286 -11.66 -11.34 -8.18
CA GLU A 286 -11.67 -9.87 -8.19
C GLU A 286 -11.38 -9.28 -6.79
N GLU A 287 -12.03 -9.82 -5.76
CA GLU A 287 -11.86 -9.39 -4.36
C GLU A 287 -10.43 -9.59 -3.85
N GLU A 288 -9.78 -10.68 -4.25
CA GLU A 288 -8.40 -10.98 -3.86
C GLU A 288 -7.40 -10.08 -4.58
N LEU A 289 -7.60 -9.80 -5.87
CA LEU A 289 -6.76 -8.86 -6.60
C LEU A 289 -6.90 -7.45 -6.02
N GLN A 290 -8.13 -6.98 -5.78
CA GLN A 290 -8.37 -5.67 -5.17
C GLN A 290 -7.70 -5.58 -3.80
N PHE A 291 -7.85 -6.60 -2.95
CA PHE A 291 -7.16 -6.67 -1.65
C PHE A 291 -5.64 -6.52 -1.80
N CYS A 292 -5.02 -7.22 -2.77
CA CYS A 292 -3.58 -7.15 -2.99
C CYS A 292 -3.13 -5.78 -3.52
N ILE A 293 -3.90 -5.13 -4.39
CA ILE A 293 -3.63 -3.74 -4.84
C ILE A 293 -3.66 -2.80 -3.63
N ASP A 294 -4.73 -2.84 -2.84
CA ASP A 294 -4.91 -1.98 -1.67
C ASP A 294 -3.78 -2.17 -0.64
N PHE A 295 -3.40 -3.43 -0.41
CA PHE A 295 -2.29 -3.76 0.49
C PHE A 295 -0.96 -3.18 0.02
N VAL A 296 -0.62 -3.30 -1.27
CA VAL A 296 0.66 -2.75 -1.77
C VAL A 296 0.67 -1.23 -1.72
N ILE A 297 -0.48 -0.58 -1.92
CA ILE A 297 -0.62 0.88 -1.76
C ILE A 297 -0.40 1.30 -0.31
N GLU A 298 -1.02 0.59 0.65
CA GLU A 298 -0.81 0.79 2.09
C GLU A 298 0.67 0.66 2.46
N VAL A 299 1.34 -0.41 2.01
CA VAL A 299 2.78 -0.61 2.23
C VAL A 299 3.59 0.55 1.64
N GLY A 300 3.28 1.01 0.44
CA GLY A 300 4.01 2.12 -0.18
C GLY A 300 3.88 3.42 0.59
N GLN A 301 2.70 3.71 1.13
CA GLN A 301 2.48 4.86 2.01
C GLN A 301 3.29 4.76 3.31
N GLU A 302 3.33 3.58 3.95
CA GLU A 302 4.15 3.38 5.15
C GLU A 302 5.65 3.54 4.87
N LEU A 303 6.13 3.01 3.73
CA LEU A 303 7.52 3.18 3.32
C LEU A 303 7.87 4.65 3.08
N GLN A 304 6.99 5.40 2.41
CA GLN A 304 7.14 6.85 2.21
C GLN A 304 7.13 7.63 3.55
N GLN A 305 6.32 7.21 4.53
CA GLN A 305 6.24 7.85 5.86
C GLN A 305 7.43 7.53 6.77
N SER A 306 8.12 6.40 6.56
CA SER A 306 9.21 5.91 7.41
C SER A 306 10.45 6.83 7.48
N ASN A 307 10.39 8.00 6.84
CA ASN A 307 11.27 9.15 7.06
C ASN A 307 12.74 8.85 6.77
N VAL A 308 12.97 8.29 5.59
CA VAL A 308 14.24 8.42 4.88
C VAL A 308 13.88 9.42 3.77
N ASP A 309 14.38 10.65 3.81
CA ASP A 309 13.93 11.84 3.06
C ASP A 309 14.03 11.75 1.51
N LEU A 310 13.00 11.20 0.84
CA LEU A 310 12.96 10.90 -0.62
C LEU A 310 13.13 12.14 -1.52
N SER A 311 13.11 13.34 -0.94
CA SER A 311 13.11 14.61 -1.65
C SER A 311 14.50 15.05 -2.16
N LEU A 312 15.58 14.40 -1.74
CA LEU A 312 16.96 14.87 -2.03
C LEU A 312 17.56 14.42 -3.37
N ASP A 313 17.00 13.40 -4.04
CA ASP A 313 17.60 12.87 -5.29
C ASP A 313 16.96 13.40 -6.58
N LEU A 314 15.82 14.10 -6.51
CA LEU A 314 15.22 14.72 -7.71
C LEU A 314 15.99 15.95 -8.21
N GLU A 315 16.90 16.51 -7.41
CA GLU A 315 17.73 17.65 -7.82
C GLU A 315 19.12 17.27 -8.37
N LEU A 316 19.56 16.01 -8.25
CA LEU A 316 20.91 15.61 -8.66
C LEU A 316 21.05 15.22 -10.15
N ASN A 317 19.95 15.15 -10.91
CA ASN A 317 20.00 14.78 -12.34
C ASN A 317 20.07 15.98 -13.32
N HIS A 318 20.28 17.20 -12.83
CA HIS A 318 20.50 18.39 -13.67
C HIS A 318 21.71 19.22 -13.22
N THR A 319 22.89 18.63 -13.28
CA THR A 319 24.12 19.42 -13.48
C THR A 319 24.75 19.05 -14.82
N PRO A 320 24.87 19.98 -15.78
CA PRO A 320 25.61 19.71 -17.01
C PRO A 320 27.07 19.47 -16.66
N LEU A 321 27.62 18.36 -17.14
CA LEU A 321 29.06 18.16 -17.25
C LEU A 321 29.59 19.19 -18.26
N ASP A 322 29.95 20.37 -17.78
CA ASP A 322 30.83 21.28 -18.49
C ASP A 322 31.73 22.02 -17.49
N GLU A 323 33.04 21.93 -17.76
CA GLU A 323 34.15 22.74 -17.26
C GLU A 323 34.56 22.56 -15.78
N PHE A 324 35.60 21.73 -15.53
CA PHE A 324 37.00 22.17 -15.35
C PHE A 324 37.95 21.00 -15.09
#